data_AF-A0A8S4SHL5-F1
#
_entry.id   AF-A0A8S4SHL5-F1
#
_cell.length_a   1.000
_cell.length_b   1.000
_cell.length_c   1.000
_cell.angle_alpha   90.00
_cell.angle_beta   90.00
_cell.angle_gamma   90.00
#
_symmetry.space_group_name_H-M   'P 1'
#
loop_
_entity.id
_entity.type
_entity.pdbx_description
1 polymer ?
#
loop_
_entity_poly.entity_id
_entity_poly.type
_entity_poly.pdbx_seq_one_letter_code
_entity_poly.pdbx_strand_id
1 'polypeptide(L)' 'MQWAGHVQRMEVARAPKRLIEGTLEGRRGRGRPRDRWSDGVERVLGVRSWKEAASDRLKWRNMLDQAKAHPGL' A
#
# COMPACT_ATOMS: atom_id res chain seq x y z
N MET A 1 0.97 9.08 0.27
CA MET A 1 0.48 7.82 0.91
C MET A 1 -0.96 7.86 1.45
N GLN A 2 -1.63 9.00 1.62
CA GLN A 2 -3.00 9.03 2.18
C GLN A 2 -4.01 8.17 1.39
N TRP A 3 -3.86 8.09 0.07
CA TRP A 3 -4.67 7.23 -0.81
C TRP A 3 -4.57 5.74 -0.44
N ALA A 4 -3.40 5.25 -0.03
CA ALA A 4 -3.22 3.85 0.35
C ALA A 4 -4.06 3.48 1.59
N GLY A 5 -4.02 4.35 2.61
CA GLY A 5 -4.89 4.19 3.77
C GLY A 5 -6.37 4.32 3.43
N HIS A 6 -6.72 5.21 2.49
CA HIS A 6 -8.09 5.34 2.02
C HIS A 6 -8.60 4.07 1.35
N VAL A 7 -7.83 3.48 0.41
CA VAL A 7 -8.20 2.23 -0.26
C VAL A 7 -8.28 1.08 0.73
N GLN A 8 -7.36 0.98 1.70
CA GLN A 8 -7.39 -0.10 2.69
C GLN A 8 -8.68 -0.12 3.52
N ARG A 9 -9.29 1.06 3.75
CA ARG A 9 -10.55 1.22 4.49
C ARG A 9 -11.79 1.22 3.59
N MET A 10 -11.63 1.09 2.28
CA MET A 10 -12.76 0.88 1.39
C MET A 10 -13.35 -0.51 1.61
N GLU A 11 -14.65 -0.60 1.37
CA GLU A 11 -15.37 -1.86 1.30
C GLU A 11 -14.78 -2.76 0.20
N VAL A 12 -14.74 -4.07 0.46
CA VAL A 12 -14.02 -5.04 -0.39
C VAL A 12 -14.61 -5.10 -1.80
N ALA A 13 -15.91 -4.85 -2.01
CA ALA A 13 -16.50 -4.84 -3.35
C ALA A 13 -15.97 -3.71 -4.25
N ARG A 14 -15.35 -2.66 -3.69
CA ARG A 14 -14.88 -1.49 -4.45
C ARG A 14 -13.70 -1.87 -5.35
N ALA A 15 -13.77 -1.48 -6.62
CA ALA A 15 -12.76 -1.84 -7.62
C ALA A 15 -11.30 -1.57 -7.21
N PRO A 16 -10.93 -0.43 -6.58
CA PRO A 16 -9.55 -0.21 -6.12
C PRO A 16 -9.09 -1.21 -5.06
N LYS A 17 -9.98 -1.56 -4.12
CA LYS A 17 -9.71 -2.53 -3.05
C LYS A 17 -9.54 -3.93 -3.63
N ARG A 18 -10.44 -4.34 -4.53
CA ARG A 18 -10.34 -5.62 -5.27
C ARG A 18 -9.07 -5.73 -6.10
N LEU A 19 -8.63 -4.64 -6.73
CA LEU A 19 -7.41 -4.64 -7.54
C LEU A 19 -6.14 -4.81 -6.69
N ILE A 20 -6.12 -4.21 -5.50
CA ILE A 20 -4.96 -4.24 -4.59
C ILE A 20 -4.89 -5.53 -3.78
N GLU A 21 -6.04 -6.07 -3.36
CA GLU A 21 -6.13 -7.34 -2.62
C GLU A 21 -6.16 -8.55 -3.54
N GLY A 22 -6.67 -8.39 -4.76
CA GLY A 22 -6.75 -9.45 -5.74
C GLY A 22 -5.36 -9.95 -6.14
N THR A 23 -5.18 -11.26 -6.05
CA THR A 23 -4.06 -11.93 -6.71
C THR A 23 -4.39 -12.00 -8.20
N LEU A 24 -3.78 -11.11 -8.99
CA LEU A 24 -3.80 -11.25 -10.44
C LEU A 24 -2.93 -12.45 -10.82
N GLU A 25 -3.57 -13.58 -11.02
CA GLU A 25 -2.95 -14.81 -11.49
C GLU A 25 -2.48 -14.65 -12.95
N GLY A 26 -1.36 -15.30 -13.30
CA GLY A 26 -0.76 -15.26 -14.63
C GLY A 26 0.69 -14.78 -14.66
N ARG A 27 1.39 -15.12 -15.75
CA ARG A 27 2.78 -14.73 -15.98
C ARG A 27 2.82 -13.30 -16.48
N ARG A 28 3.50 -12.40 -15.76
CA ARG A 28 3.72 -11.03 -16.24
C ARG A 28 4.57 -11.06 -17.52
N GLY A 29 4.16 -10.28 -18.51
CA GLY A 29 4.89 -10.11 -19.77
C GLY A 29 6.28 -9.52 -19.53
N ARG A 30 7.19 -9.76 -20.49
CA ARG A 30 8.54 -9.17 -20.49
C ARG A 30 8.44 -7.64 -20.50
N GLY A 31 9.28 -6.97 -19.70
CA GLY A 31 9.35 -5.50 -19.61
C GLY A 31 8.42 -4.86 -18.58
N ARG A 32 7.40 -5.55 -18.06
CA ARG A 32 6.56 -5.01 -16.99
C ARG A 32 7.30 -5.07 -15.64
N PRO A 33 7.29 -4.00 -14.82
CA PRO A 33 7.85 -4.04 -13.47
C PRO A 33 7.33 -5.24 -12.67
N ARG A 34 8.26 -5.94 -12.00
CA ARG A 34 7.93 -7.07 -11.12
C ARG A 34 7.18 -6.61 -9.87
N ASP A 35 7.34 -5.36 -9.52
CA ASP A 35 6.77 -4.78 -8.31
C ASP A 35 5.29 -4.42 -8.53
N ARG A 36 4.46 -4.79 -7.57
CA ARG A 36 3.09 -4.30 -7.42
C ARG A 36 3.14 -2.90 -6.84
N TRP A 37 2.04 -2.17 -7.01
CA TRP A 37 1.87 -0.89 -6.32
C TRP A 37 2.01 -1.04 -4.79
N SER A 38 1.47 -2.13 -4.21
CA SER A 38 1.63 -2.47 -2.78
C SER A 38 3.10 -2.61 -2.37
N ASP A 39 3.95 -3.21 -3.21
CA ASP A 39 5.39 -3.38 -2.95
C ASP A 39 6.11 -2.01 -2.96
N GLY A 40 5.60 -1.06 -3.76
CA GLY A 40 6.03 0.33 -3.73
C GLY A 40 5.66 1.03 -2.41
N VAL A 41 4.45 0.76 -1.90
CA VAL A 41 4.00 1.30 -0.60
C VAL A 41 4.86 0.76 0.54
N GLU A 42 5.15 -0.55 0.54
CA GLU A 42 6.03 -1.19 1.53
C GLU A 42 7.43 -0.57 1.53
N ARG A 43 8.01 -0.34 0.35
CA ARG A 43 9.36 0.25 0.22
C ARG A 43 9.43 1.67 0.77
N VAL A 44 8.47 2.51 0.42
CA VAL A 44 8.46 3.91 0.85
C VAL A 44 8.14 4.04 2.35
N LEU A 45 7.38 3.09 2.92
CA LEU A 45 7.07 3.10 4.36
C LEU A 45 8.08 2.32 5.19
N GLY A 46 8.90 1.46 4.58
CA GLY A 46 9.79 0.53 5.28
C GLY A 46 9.04 -0.56 6.08
N VAL A 47 7.73 -0.76 5.86
CA VAL A 47 6.89 -1.65 6.66
C VAL A 47 6.08 -2.58 5.76
N ARG A 48 6.27 -3.90 5.93
CA ARG A 48 5.54 -4.93 5.18
C ARG A 48 4.06 -5.04 5.58
N SER A 49 3.72 -4.81 6.85
CA SER A 49 2.36 -4.92 7.37
C SER A 49 1.58 -3.60 7.39
N TRP A 50 1.90 -2.65 6.50
CA TRP A 50 1.29 -1.31 6.48
C TRP A 50 -0.25 -1.34 6.37
N LYS A 51 -0.83 -2.41 5.80
CA LYS A 51 -2.28 -2.62 5.69
C LYS A 51 -2.98 -2.68 7.05
N GLU A 52 -2.33 -3.25 8.06
CA GLU A 52 -2.86 -3.31 9.44
C GLU A 52 -2.87 -1.92 10.07
N ALA A 53 -1.77 -1.18 9.93
CA ALA A 53 -1.68 0.20 10.39
C ALA A 53 -2.66 1.12 9.66
N ALA A 54 -2.90 0.88 8.37
CA ALA A 54 -3.81 1.64 7.52
C ALA A 54 -5.30 1.45 7.88
N SER A 55 -5.67 0.35 8.54
CA SER A 55 -7.04 0.14 9.01
C SER A 55 -7.45 1.16 10.08
N ASP A 56 -6.49 1.64 10.88
CA ASP A 56 -6.69 2.68 11.89
C ASP A 56 -6.21 4.04 11.37
N ARG A 57 -7.07 5.05 11.39
CA ARG A 57 -6.74 6.38 10.84
C ARG A 57 -5.64 7.09 11.63
N LEU A 58 -5.60 6.93 12.95
CA LEU A 58 -4.62 7.58 13.82
C LEU A 58 -3.26 6.90 13.68
N LYS A 59 -3.21 5.56 13.74
CA LYS A 59 -1.98 4.78 13.51
C LYS A 59 -1.40 5.08 12.14
N TRP A 60 -2.26 5.14 11.12
CA TRP A 60 -1.85 5.49 9.77
C TRP A 60 -1.22 6.88 9.69
N ARG A 61 -1.85 7.89 10.30
CA ARG A 61 -1.34 9.26 10.28
C ARG A 61 0.03 9.36 10.97
N ASN A 62 0.16 8.76 12.15
CA ASN A 62 1.42 8.73 12.90
C ASN A 62 2.54 8.05 12.10
N MET A 63 2.25 6.91 11.46
CA MET A 63 3.21 6.21 10.60
C MET A 63 3.65 7.07 9.41
N LEU A 64 2.73 7.78 8.77
CA LEU A 64 3.07 8.68 7.66
C LEU A 64 3.90 9.87 8.11
N ASP A 65 3.63 10.41 9.30
CA ASP A 65 4.38 11.55 9.83
C ASP A 65 5.80 11.13 10.26
N GLN A 66 5.96 9.91 10.80
CA GLN A 66 7.28 9.30 11.03
C GLN A 66 8.04 9.06 9.71
N ALA A 67 7.38 8.53 8.67
CA ALA A 67 8.02 8.30 7.37
C ALA A 67 8.48 9.61 6.70
N LYS A 68 7.71 10.69 6.82
CA LYS A 68 8.11 12.03 6.31
C LYS A 68 9.30 12.62 7.07
N ALA A 69 9.46 12.28 8.35
CA ALA A 69 10.56 12.78 9.18
C ALA A 69 11.92 12.13 8.83
N HIS A 70 11.92 11.08 8.00
CA HIS A 70 13.13 10.40 7.52
C HIS A 70 13.20 10.41 5.97
N PRO A 71 13.45 11.57 5.33
CA PRO A 71 13.42 11.70 3.87
C PRO A 71 14.70 11.19 3.18
N GLY A 72 15.29 10.07 3.60
CA GLY A 72 16.67 9.72 3.25
C GLY A 72 17.08 8.26 3.20
N LEU A 73 16.24 7.37 2.68
CA LEU A 73 16.66 6.08 2.11
C LEU A 73 16.03 5.87 0.74
#